data_AF-A0A8T5GI13-F1
#
_entry.id   AF-A0A8T5GI13-F1
#
_cell.length_a   1.000
_cell.length_b   1.000
_cell.length_c   1.000
_cell.angle_alpha   90.00
_cell.angle_beta   90.00
_cell.angle_gamma   90.00
#
_symmetry.space_group_name_H-M   'P 1'
#
loop_
_entity.id
_entity.type
_entity.pdbx_description
1 polymer ?
#
loop_
_entity_poly.entity_id
_entity_poly.type
_entity_poly.pdbx_seq_one_letter_code
_entity_poly.pdbx_strand_id
1 'polypeptide(L)' 'MTELPIETLIEATLFSSGKSMSVAELSAVLGYDEDEMLDCLYSLQATLRRRRGGSLQLAEVGVRWALEV' A
#
# COMPACT_ATOMS: atom_id res chain seq x y z
N MET A 1 19.09 -5.96 -12.48
CA MET A 1 17.68 -5.49 -12.41
C MET A 1 17.58 -4.71 -11.13
N THR A 2 17.18 -3.43 -11.18
CA THR A 2 16.91 -2.66 -9.96
C THR A 2 15.69 -3.25 -9.28
N GLU A 3 15.79 -3.47 -7.97
CA GLU A 3 14.68 -3.90 -7.13
C GLU A 3 13.59 -2.82 -7.14
N LEU A 4 12.32 -3.23 -7.20
CA LEU A 4 11.19 -2.30 -7.16
C LEU A 4 10.99 -1.79 -5.72
N PRO A 5 10.72 -0.49 -5.50
CA PRO A 5 10.38 0.01 -4.17
C PRO A 5 9.16 -0.72 -3.59
N ILE A 6 9.19 -1.00 -2.29
CA ILE A 6 8.11 -1.73 -1.60
C ILE A 6 6.77 -1.00 -1.75
N GLU A 7 6.76 0.33 -1.71
CA GLU A 7 5.55 1.13 -1.92
C GLU A 7 4.92 0.86 -3.29
N THR A 8 5.73 0.60 -4.32
CA THR A 8 5.23 0.28 -5.66
C THR A 8 4.60 -1.12 -5.70
N LEU A 9 5.19 -2.07 -4.97
CA LEU A 9 4.65 -3.43 -4.82
C LEU A 9 3.33 -3.41 -4.03
N ILE A 10 3.25 -2.63 -2.95
CA ILE A 10 2.03 -2.43 -2.17
C ILE A 10 0.92 -1.83 -3.03
N GLU A 11 1.21 -0.73 -3.74
CA GLU A 11 0.25 -0.05 -4.60
C GLU A 11 -0.32 -1.01 -5.65
N ALA A 12 0.55 -1.75 -6.35
CA ALA A 12 0.13 -2.75 -7.34
C ALA A 12 -0.70 -3.89 -6.73
N THR A 13 -0.33 -4.35 -5.54
CA THR A 13 -1.03 -5.44 -4.83
C THR A 13 -2.42 -5.02 -4.39
N LEU A 14 -2.55 -3.85 -3.74
CA LEU A 14 -3.87 -3.33 -3.33
C LEU A 14 -4.75 -2.99 -4.53
N PHE A 15 -4.16 -2.45 -5.60
CA PHE A 15 -4.90 -2.10 -6.81
C PHE A 15 -5.45 -3.35 -7.51
N SER A 16 -4.63 -4.40 -7.62
CA SER A 16 -5.02 -5.66 -8.26
C SER A 16 -5.94 -6.52 -7.40
N SER A 17 -5.85 -6.45 -6.07
CA SER A 17 -6.68 -7.24 -5.17
C SER A 17 -8.16 -6.81 -5.19
N GLY A 18 -8.42 -5.53 -5.48
CA GLY A 18 -9.76 -4.93 -5.48
C GLY A 18 -10.46 -4.96 -4.11
N LYS A 19 -9.73 -5.25 -3.03
CA LYS A 19 -10.24 -5.35 -1.66
C LYS A 19 -9.26 -4.78 -0.65
N SER A 20 -9.74 -4.52 0.57
CA SER A 20 -8.85 -4.10 1.65
C SER A 20 -8.01 -5.27 2.17
N MET A 21 -6.75 -5.01 2.51
CA MET A 21 -5.82 -6.00 3.06
C MET A 21 -5.23 -5.54 4.40
N SER A 22 -5.00 -6.47 5.32
CA SER A 22 -4.23 -6.17 6.54
C SER A 22 -2.73 -6.14 6.24
N VAL A 23 -1.95 -5.57 7.17
CA VAL A 23 -0.48 -5.57 7.09
C VAL A 23 0.08 -7.00 7.04
N ALA A 24 -0.46 -7.90 7.87
CA ALA A 24 -0.09 -9.32 7.86
C ALA A 24 -0.36 -10.01 6.51
N GLU A 25 -1.47 -9.70 5.83
CA GLU A 25 -1.75 -10.25 4.50
C GLU A 25 -0.77 -9.71 3.45
N LEU A 26 -0.45 -8.41 3.50
CA LEU A 26 0.54 -7.80 2.60
C LEU A 26 1.95 -8.35 2.84
N SER A 27 2.35 -8.50 4.10
CA SER A 27 3.61 -9.13 4.50
C SER A 27 3.70 -10.56 3.97
N ALA A 28 2.66 -11.37 4.14
CA ALA A 28 2.63 -12.75 3.64
C ALA A 28 2.71 -12.85 2.10
N VAL A 29 2.14 -11.88 1.38
CA VAL A 29 2.15 -11.85 -0.09
C VAL A 29 3.48 -11.35 -0.65
N LEU A 30 4.07 -10.32 -0.04
CA LEU A 30 5.25 -9.63 -0.56
C LEU A 30 6.57 -10.11 0.06
N GLY A 31 6.53 -10.79 1.20
CA GLY A 31 7.69 -11.37 1.86
C GLY A 31 8.54 -10.39 2.69
N TYR A 32 7.96 -9.26 3.09
CA TYR A 32 8.60 -8.24 3.94
C TYR A 32 8.03 -8.27 5.36
N ASP A 33 8.78 -7.78 6.34
CA ASP A 33 8.35 -7.70 7.73
C ASP A 33 7.15 -6.75 7.91
N GLU A 34 6.27 -7.04 8.87
CA GLU A 34 5.05 -6.24 9.10
C GLU A 34 5.36 -4.78 9.48
N ASP A 35 6.42 -4.53 10.24
CA ASP A 35 6.84 -3.17 10.62
C ASP A 35 7.29 -2.35 9.40
N GLU A 36 8.10 -2.97 8.51
CA GLU A 36 8.54 -2.35 7.26
C GLU A 36 7.34 -2.07 6.34
N MET A 37 6.40 -3.01 6.27
CA MET A 37 5.18 -2.86 5.50
C MET A 37 4.31 -1.71 6.00
N LEU A 38 4.20 -1.55 7.32
CA LEU A 38 3.45 -0.46 7.94
C LEU A 38 4.10 0.91 7.65
N ASP A 39 5.42 1.01 7.76
CA ASP A 39 6.16 2.23 7.42
C ASP A 39 5.97 2.61 5.94
N CYS A 40 6.07 1.64 5.04
CA CYS A 40 5.85 1.84 3.60
C CYS A 40 4.39 2.23 3.28
N LEU A 41 3.40 1.68 3.98
CA LEU A 41 1.98 2.07 3.82
C LEU A 41 1.76 3.54 4.17
N TYR A 42 2.31 4.01 5.29
CA TYR A 42 2.21 5.43 5.67
C TYR A 42 2.97 6.35 4.70
N SER A 43 4.16 5.93 4.24
CA SER A 43 4.94 6.63 3.21
C SER A 43 4.15 6.76 1.90
N LEU A 44 3.55 5.67 1.43
CA LEU A 44 2.73 5.62 0.22
C LEU A 44 1.49 6.50 0.36
N GLN A 45 0.78 6.42 1.49
CA GLN A 45 -0.39 7.27 1.76
C GLN A 45 -0.02 8.75 1.70
N ALA A 46 1.05 9.17 2.37
CA ALA A 46 1.52 10.55 2.35
C ALA A 46 1.92 11.01 0.94
N THR A 47 2.44 10.10 0.13
CA THR A 47 2.80 10.36 -1.27
C THR A 47 1.56 10.54 -2.15
N LEU A 48 0.58 9.63 -2.06
CA LEU A 48 -0.68 9.71 -2.82
C LEU A 48 -1.48 10.97 -2.46
N ARG A 49 -1.56 11.33 -1.16
CA ARG A 49 -2.25 12.55 -0.71
C ARG A 49 -1.68 13.85 -1.30
N ARG A 50 -0.37 13.88 -1.63
CA ARG A 50 0.30 15.06 -2.21
C ARG A 50 0.21 15.11 -3.74
N ARG A 51 -0.26 14.04 -4.39
CA ARG A 51 -0.34 13.97 -5.85
C ARG A 51 -1.48 14.88 -6.35
N ARG A 52 -1.11 16.02 -6.95
CA ARG A 52 -2.09 16.94 -7.56
C ARG A 52 -2.87 16.24 -8.67
N GLY A 53 -4.21 16.25 -8.57
CA GLY A 53 -5.10 15.68 -9.58
C GLY A 53 -5.19 14.15 -9.57
N GLY A 54 -4.65 13.47 -8.54
CA GLY A 54 -4.86 12.03 -8.36
C GLY A 54 -6.24 11.75 -7.77
N SER A 55 -7.05 10.93 -8.45
CA SER A 55 -8.28 10.35 -7.88
C SER A 55 -7.99 9.20 -6.92
N LEU A 56 -6.80 8.58 -7.05
CA LEU A 56 -6.39 7.44 -6.25
C LEU A 56 -6.02 7.87 -4.82
N GLN A 57 -6.64 7.24 -3.82
CA GLN A 57 -6.35 7.43 -2.41
C GLN A 57 -6.06 6.09 -1.72
N LEU A 58 -5.12 6.09 -0.78
CA LEU A 58 -4.87 4.95 0.10
C LEU A 58 -5.56 5.20 1.45
N ALA A 59 -6.63 4.47 1.72
CA ALA A 59 -7.46 4.60 2.90
C ALA A 59 -7.12 3.50 3.93
N GLU A 60 -7.11 3.89 5.20
CA GLU A 60 -7.02 2.99 6.35
C GLU A 60 -8.42 2.84 6.96
N VAL A 61 -8.95 1.62 6.98
CA VAL A 61 -10.27 1.27 7.50
C VAL A 61 -10.09 0.24 8.62
N GLY A 62 -10.02 0.72 9.86
CA GLY A 62 -9.67 -0.12 11.01
C GLY A 62 -8.21 -0.56 10.92
N VAL A 63 -7.97 -1.86 10.78
CA VAL A 63 -6.61 -2.44 10.65
C VAL A 63 -6.29 -2.87 9.21
N ARG A 64 -7.08 -2.41 8.23
CA ARG A 64 -6.95 -2.80 6.82
C ARG A 64 -6.75 -1.56 5.96
N TRP A 65 -6.07 -1.78 4.84
CA TRP A 65 -5.68 -0.76 3.87
C TRP A 65 -6.32 -1.05 2.52
N ALA A 66 -6.84 -0.03 1.85
CA ALA A 66 -7.48 -0.14 0.55
C ALA A 66 -7.11 1.02 -0.36
N LEU A 67 -7.01 0.75 -1.67
CA LEU A 67 -6.97 1.79 -2.68
C LEU A 67 -8.39 2.11 -3.15
N GLU A 68 -8.72 3.40 -3.16
CA GLU A 68 -10.00 3.96 -3.59
C GLU A 68 -9.77 4.90 -4.77
N VAL A 69 -10.76 5.06 -5.66
CA VAL A 69 -10.70 5.85 -6.90
C VAL A 69 -11.89 6.79 -7.03
#